data_AF-A0A9E4J8U6-F1
#
_entry.id   AF-A0A9E4J8U6-F1
#
_cell.length_a   1.000
_cell.length_b   1.000
_cell.length_c   1.000
_cell.angle_alpha   90.00
_cell.angle_beta   90.00
_cell.angle_gamma   90.00
#
_symmetry.space_group_name_H-M   'P 1'
#
loop_
_entity.id
_entity.type
_entity.pdbx_description
1 polymer ?
#
loop_
_entity_poly.entity_id
_entity_poly.type
_entity_poly.pdbx_seq_one_letter_code
_entity_poly.pdbx_strand_id
1 'polypeptide(L)'
;MSFKLLAEGATGQRVRKLQEMLNAAVKLKPQMTVTGKFDAATREAVCDFQRTVFLKVDGVVGRATWRKLLENPASRMIFTYRAGPQEPLADVAATYIGATESPINRMGNDDRMREIFEADALKGEDGATDGYAWCAAFVSLCVQKLIATSLIFRQVKAPRVASVTMFRTRWAPAQSCLIFEPGDPKFSPHKGDIVVFTFSHIGIVESVTSAQQIETIEGNTNEQGSREGTTCRRKSRSTTLVHCFIRLPVPEAYDDDRKMCMVPERPSETERYFGIRGP
;
A
#
# COMPACT_ATOMS: atom_id res chain seq x y z
N MET A 1 -24.98 -12.52 -4.44
CA MET A 1 -23.88 -13.15 -3.67
C MET A 1 -24.27 -13.22 -2.19
N SER A 2 -23.94 -14.31 -1.51
CA SER A 2 -24.25 -14.52 -0.07
C SER A 2 -23.29 -13.73 0.81
N PHE A 3 -23.81 -12.92 1.74
CA PHE A 3 -23.00 -12.16 2.69
C PHE A 3 -22.42 -13.11 3.75
N LYS A 4 -21.10 -13.31 3.72
CA LYS A 4 -20.42 -14.17 4.69
C LYS A 4 -20.12 -13.38 5.97
N LEU A 5 -20.85 -13.74 7.03
CA LEU A 5 -20.65 -13.27 8.40
C LEU A 5 -19.22 -13.56 8.86
N LEU A 6 -18.67 -12.67 9.69
CA LEU A 6 -17.47 -13.00 10.47
C LEU A 6 -17.91 -13.39 11.88
N ALA A 7 -17.40 -14.53 12.33
CA ALA A 7 -17.60 -15.07 13.65
C ALA A 7 -16.33 -15.84 14.04
N GLU A 8 -16.32 -16.37 15.26
CA GLU A 8 -15.21 -17.13 15.80
C GLU A 8 -14.72 -18.24 14.86
N GLY A 9 -13.41 -18.37 14.72
CA GLY A 9 -12.77 -19.27 13.77
C GLY A 9 -12.58 -18.69 12.36
N ALA A 10 -13.16 -17.53 12.04
CA ALA A 10 -12.83 -16.83 10.80
C ALA A 10 -11.37 -16.33 10.81
N THR A 11 -10.72 -16.32 9.65
CA THR A 11 -9.33 -15.85 9.52
C THR A 11 -9.14 -15.03 8.25
N GLY A 12 -8.07 -14.22 8.21
CA GLY A 12 -7.63 -13.50 7.02
C GLY A 12 -7.83 -11.98 7.11
N GLN A 13 -7.66 -11.29 5.98
CA GLN A 13 -7.58 -9.83 5.95
C GLN A 13 -8.87 -9.13 6.42
N ARG A 14 -10.04 -9.70 6.15
CA ARG A 14 -11.32 -9.18 6.67
C ARG A 14 -11.35 -9.13 8.20
N VAL A 15 -10.68 -10.07 8.86
CA VAL A 15 -10.57 -10.10 10.33
C VAL A 15 -9.52 -9.12 10.83
N ARG A 16 -8.37 -8.99 10.16
CA ARG A 16 -7.38 -7.95 10.50
C ARG A 16 -7.99 -6.56 10.43
N LYS A 17 -8.70 -6.28 9.34
CA LYS A 17 -9.35 -4.99 9.14
C LYS A 17 -10.42 -4.71 10.19
N LEU A 18 -11.21 -5.74 10.53
CA LEU A 18 -12.16 -5.67 11.64
C LEU A 18 -11.44 -5.32 12.96
N GLN A 19 -10.35 -6.00 13.30
CA GLN A 19 -9.60 -5.77 14.54
C GLN A 19 -9.04 -4.33 14.62
N GLU A 20 -8.48 -3.82 13.52
CA GLU A 20 -8.02 -2.43 13.41
C GLU A 20 -9.17 -1.43 13.59
N MET A 21 -10.29 -1.67 12.90
CA MET A 21 -11.48 -0.82 12.99
C MET A 21 -12.08 -0.83 14.40
N LEU A 22 -12.13 -1.99 15.06
CA LEU A 22 -12.58 -2.09 16.45
C LEU A 22 -11.65 -1.32 17.39
N ASN A 23 -10.33 -1.51 17.29
CA ASN A 23 -9.37 -0.76 18.10
C ASN A 23 -9.54 0.76 17.97
N ALA A 24 -9.80 1.25 16.75
CA ALA A 24 -10.07 2.66 16.49
C ALA A 24 -11.45 3.11 17.03
N ALA A 25 -12.48 2.29 16.88
CA ALA A 25 -13.86 2.65 17.21
C ALA A 25 -14.17 2.62 18.72
N VAL A 26 -13.69 1.61 19.45
CA VAL A 26 -13.99 1.41 20.88
C VAL A 26 -12.91 1.91 21.83
N LYS A 27 -11.76 2.39 21.31
CA LYS A 27 -10.61 2.87 22.13
C LYS A 27 -10.25 1.89 23.27
N LEU A 28 -10.21 0.60 22.97
CA LEU A 28 -9.91 -0.46 23.94
C LEU A 28 -8.60 -0.17 24.69
N LYS A 29 -8.60 -0.42 26.01
CA LYS A 29 -7.42 -0.31 26.87
C LYS A 29 -7.24 -1.59 27.71
N PRO A 30 -6.16 -2.38 27.48
CA PRO A 30 -5.21 -2.27 26.37
C PRO A 30 -5.87 -2.52 25.01
N GLN A 31 -5.22 -2.07 23.92
CA GLN A 31 -5.69 -2.38 22.58
C GLN A 31 -5.57 -3.88 22.30
N MET A 32 -6.52 -4.41 21.53
CA MET A 32 -6.50 -5.79 21.07
C MET A 32 -5.38 -5.99 20.04
N THR A 33 -4.66 -7.11 20.11
CA THR A 33 -3.66 -7.46 19.10
C THR A 33 -4.30 -7.79 17.75
N VAL A 34 -3.78 -7.23 16.66
CA VAL A 34 -4.26 -7.52 15.29
C VAL A 34 -3.60 -8.79 14.77
N THR A 35 -4.26 -9.94 14.95
CA THR A 35 -3.74 -11.26 14.57
C THR A 35 -4.24 -11.73 13.20
N GLY A 36 -5.40 -11.25 12.76
CA GLY A 36 -6.14 -11.77 11.62
C GLY A 36 -6.85 -13.09 11.87
N LYS A 37 -6.95 -13.52 13.14
CA LYS A 37 -7.76 -14.65 13.59
C LYS A 37 -8.91 -14.12 14.44
N PHE A 38 -10.12 -14.58 14.16
CA PHE A 38 -11.29 -14.20 14.93
C PHE A 38 -11.35 -15.12 16.15
N ASP A 39 -10.55 -14.76 17.14
CA ASP A 39 -10.41 -15.42 18.43
C ASP A 39 -11.36 -14.84 19.48
N ALA A 40 -11.28 -15.35 20.71
CA ALA A 40 -12.10 -14.89 21.83
C ALA A 40 -11.96 -13.39 22.10
N ALA A 41 -10.75 -12.83 21.99
CA ALA A 41 -10.49 -11.40 22.15
C ALA A 41 -11.21 -10.58 21.06
N THR A 42 -11.17 -11.05 19.81
CA THR A 42 -11.90 -10.43 18.70
C THR A 42 -13.40 -10.47 18.92
N ARG A 43 -13.93 -11.61 19.38
CA ARG A 43 -15.34 -11.76 19.70
C ARG A 43 -15.77 -10.81 20.82
N GLU A 44 -14.97 -10.67 21.86
CA GLU A 44 -15.22 -9.75 22.97
C GLU A 44 -15.25 -8.30 22.49
N ALA A 45 -14.26 -7.87 21.69
CA ALA A 45 -14.22 -6.54 21.09
C ALA A 45 -15.45 -6.26 20.19
N VAL A 46 -15.92 -7.26 19.44
CA VAL A 46 -17.17 -7.14 18.65
C VAL A 46 -18.38 -6.96 19.56
N CYS A 47 -18.51 -7.77 20.62
CA CYS A 47 -19.59 -7.63 21.59
C CYS A 47 -19.59 -6.26 22.27
N ASP A 48 -18.41 -5.76 22.65
CA ASP A 48 -18.24 -4.44 23.24
C ASP A 48 -18.69 -3.34 22.27
N PHE A 49 -18.22 -3.40 21.03
CA PHE A 49 -18.65 -2.46 20.00
C PHE A 49 -20.17 -2.53 19.75
N GLN A 50 -20.74 -3.74 19.61
CA GLN A 50 -22.18 -3.92 19.45
C GLN A 50 -22.96 -3.28 20.61
N ARG A 51 -22.46 -3.41 21.85
CA ARG A 51 -23.04 -2.74 23.03
C ARG A 51 -22.97 -1.22 22.92
N THR A 52 -21.84 -0.65 22.53
CA THR A 52 -21.67 0.82 22.45
C THR A 52 -22.51 1.47 21.37
N VAL A 53 -22.82 0.75 20.29
CA VAL A 53 -23.64 1.25 19.18
C VAL A 53 -25.09 0.74 19.19
N PHE A 54 -25.54 0.18 20.32
CA PHE A 54 -26.91 -0.29 20.56
C PHE A 54 -27.41 -1.32 19.53
N LEU A 55 -26.55 -2.26 19.14
CA LEU A 55 -26.90 -3.42 18.31
C LEU A 55 -27.14 -4.66 19.17
N LYS A 56 -27.75 -5.70 18.58
CA LYS A 56 -27.80 -7.03 19.19
C LYS A 56 -26.36 -7.50 19.46
N VAL A 57 -26.11 -7.91 20.71
CA VAL A 57 -24.80 -8.36 21.19
C VAL A 57 -24.69 -9.86 20.99
N ASP A 58 -24.37 -10.28 19.77
CA ASP A 58 -24.21 -11.69 19.41
C ASP A 58 -22.76 -12.09 19.11
N GLY A 59 -21.83 -11.13 19.10
CA GLY A 59 -20.42 -11.37 18.79
C GLY A 59 -20.19 -11.73 17.31
N VAL A 60 -21.21 -11.58 16.46
CA VAL A 60 -21.15 -11.89 15.03
C VAL A 60 -21.17 -10.60 14.24
N VAL A 61 -20.18 -10.43 13.36
CA VAL A 61 -20.07 -9.21 12.56
C VAL A 61 -20.94 -9.34 11.31
N GLY A 62 -22.18 -8.93 11.49
CA GLY A 62 -23.18 -8.81 10.45
C GLY A 62 -23.21 -7.45 9.77
N ARG A 63 -24.16 -7.28 8.84
CA ARG A 63 -24.38 -6.03 8.09
C ARG A 63 -24.53 -4.80 8.99
N ALA A 64 -25.31 -4.94 10.07
CA ALA A 64 -25.55 -3.85 11.00
C ALA A 64 -24.26 -3.40 11.71
N THR A 65 -23.44 -4.36 12.16
CA THR A 65 -22.17 -4.08 12.83
C THR A 65 -21.19 -3.37 11.91
N TRP A 66 -21.07 -3.82 10.66
CA TRP A 66 -20.22 -3.16 9.67
C TRP A 66 -20.67 -1.73 9.37
N ARG A 67 -21.97 -1.50 9.18
CA ARG A 67 -22.50 -0.15 8.95
C ARG A 67 -22.11 0.80 10.08
N LYS A 68 -22.26 0.36 11.33
CA LYS A 68 -21.88 1.16 12.50
C LYS A 68 -20.38 1.45 12.58
N LEU A 69 -19.52 0.50 12.19
CA LEU A 69 -18.08 0.77 12.09
C LEU A 69 -17.75 1.80 10.98
N LEU A 70 -18.52 1.85 9.90
CA LEU A 70 -18.30 2.84 8.83
C LEU A 70 -18.88 4.22 9.15
N GLU A 71 -19.89 4.29 10.02
CA GLU A 71 -20.42 5.57 10.52
C GLU A 71 -19.45 6.24 11.49
N ASN A 72 -18.62 5.46 12.20
CA ASN A 72 -17.60 5.99 13.10
C ASN A 72 -16.40 6.55 12.29
N PRO A 73 -16.05 7.85 12.41
CA PRO A 73 -15.00 8.46 11.59
C PRO A 73 -13.61 7.83 11.71
N ALA A 74 -13.21 7.39 12.91
CA ALA A 74 -11.90 6.82 13.15
C ALA A 74 -11.76 5.45 12.48
N SER A 75 -12.76 4.58 12.61
CA SER A 75 -12.80 3.28 11.93
C SER A 75 -13.11 3.41 10.43
N ARG A 76 -13.88 4.42 10.02
CA ARG A 76 -14.09 4.74 8.61
C ARG A 76 -12.78 5.10 7.93
N MET A 77 -11.93 5.91 8.57
CA MET A 77 -10.62 6.27 8.05
C MET A 77 -9.73 5.03 7.86
N ILE A 78 -9.77 4.08 8.80
CA ILE A 78 -9.13 2.77 8.65
C ILE A 78 -9.75 2.01 7.46
N PHE A 79 -11.07 1.93 7.33
CA PHE A 79 -11.73 1.23 6.21
C PHE A 79 -11.42 1.82 4.83
N THR A 80 -11.45 3.16 4.72
CA THR A 80 -11.12 3.88 3.48
C THR A 80 -9.62 3.81 3.15
N TYR A 81 -8.77 3.48 4.12
CA TYR A 81 -7.37 3.14 3.91
C TYR A 81 -7.29 1.67 3.45
N ARG A 82 -7.22 1.46 2.13
CA ARG A 82 -7.14 0.15 1.48
C ARG A 82 -5.83 -0.55 1.87
N ALA A 83 -5.89 -1.38 2.91
CA ALA A 83 -4.79 -2.26 3.27
C ALA A 83 -4.69 -3.41 2.26
N GLY A 84 -4.05 -3.13 1.13
CA GLY A 84 -3.73 -4.11 0.11
C GLY A 84 -2.48 -4.91 0.49
N PRO A 85 -2.27 -6.12 -0.07
CA PRO A 85 -1.07 -6.94 0.20
C PRO A 85 0.27 -6.22 -0.02
N GLN A 86 0.27 -5.10 -0.75
CA GLN A 86 1.46 -4.32 -1.11
C GLN A 86 1.84 -3.24 -0.08
N GLU A 87 1.03 -2.94 0.95
CA GLU A 87 1.37 -1.94 1.97
C GLU A 87 2.77 -2.07 2.59
N PRO A 88 3.28 -3.29 2.88
CA PRO A 88 4.62 -3.44 3.44
C PRO A 88 5.73 -2.88 2.54
N LEU A 89 5.45 -2.60 1.26
CA LEU A 89 6.41 -1.91 0.38
C LEU A 89 6.79 -0.54 0.93
N ALA A 90 5.83 0.22 1.45
CA ALA A 90 6.09 1.53 2.05
C ALA A 90 6.85 1.40 3.38
N ASP A 91 6.61 0.34 4.14
CA ASP A 91 7.35 0.08 5.39
C ASP A 91 8.81 -0.28 5.09
N VAL A 92 9.06 -1.08 4.06
CA VAL A 92 10.41 -1.35 3.55
C VAL A 92 11.08 -0.03 3.14
N ALA A 93 10.41 0.79 2.34
CA ALA A 93 10.92 2.09 1.90
C ALA A 93 11.28 3.00 3.09
N ALA A 94 10.46 3.00 4.14
CA ALA A 94 10.67 3.84 5.32
C ALA A 94 11.97 3.52 6.07
N THR A 95 12.48 2.28 5.98
CA THR A 95 13.76 1.90 6.59
C THR A 95 14.98 2.56 5.93
N TYR A 96 14.81 3.06 4.70
CA TYR A 96 15.88 3.73 3.94
C TYR A 96 15.88 5.24 4.13
N ILE A 97 14.92 5.83 4.85
CA ILE A 97 14.88 7.28 5.06
C ILE A 97 16.20 7.76 5.69
N GLY A 98 16.77 8.82 5.11
CA GLY A 98 18.07 9.38 5.48
C GLY A 98 19.27 8.70 4.80
N ALA A 99 19.10 7.60 4.07
CA ALA A 99 20.15 7.04 3.22
C ALA A 99 20.58 8.09 2.21
N THR A 100 21.85 8.45 2.23
CA THR A 100 22.39 9.59 1.47
C THR A 100 23.61 9.15 0.68
N GLU A 101 23.60 9.45 -0.62
CA GLU A 101 24.75 9.20 -1.50
C GLU A 101 25.98 10.03 -1.07
N SER A 102 27.16 9.56 -1.45
CA SER A 102 28.30 10.44 -1.63
C SER A 102 28.13 11.28 -2.91
N PRO A 103 28.79 12.46 -3.00
CA PRO A 103 28.62 13.37 -4.12
C PRO A 103 28.70 12.66 -5.49
N ILE A 104 27.86 13.12 -6.42
CA ILE A 104 27.82 12.65 -7.82
C ILE A 104 27.19 11.25 -7.93
N ASN A 105 26.06 11.00 -7.25
CA ASN A 105 25.32 9.75 -7.35
C ASN A 105 26.14 8.50 -6.97
N ARG A 106 27.07 8.61 -6.02
CA ARG A 106 27.94 7.48 -5.61
C ARG A 106 27.50 6.86 -4.30
N MET A 107 27.67 5.55 -4.16
CA MET A 107 27.22 4.83 -2.96
C MET A 107 27.88 5.34 -1.68
N GLY A 108 29.17 5.69 -1.75
CA GLY A 108 29.94 6.09 -0.58
C GLY A 108 30.10 4.95 0.43
N ASN A 109 30.02 5.29 1.72
CA ASN A 109 30.21 4.37 2.84
C ASN A 109 28.89 3.99 3.57
N ASP A 110 27.72 4.38 3.06
CA ASP A 110 26.43 3.97 3.65
C ASP A 110 26.01 2.61 3.06
N ASP A 111 25.93 1.58 3.91
CA ASP A 111 25.56 0.23 3.48
C ASP A 111 24.16 0.17 2.84
N ARG A 112 23.25 1.08 3.20
CA ARG A 112 21.94 1.17 2.55
C ARG A 112 22.06 1.65 1.10
N MET A 113 22.99 2.56 0.83
CA MET A 113 23.27 3.00 -0.53
C MET A 113 23.88 1.87 -1.36
N ARG A 114 24.77 1.07 -0.77
CA ARG A 114 25.29 -0.14 -1.41
C ARG A 114 24.16 -1.07 -1.83
N GLU A 115 23.22 -1.38 -0.93
CA GLU A 115 22.05 -2.21 -1.27
C GLU A 115 21.21 -1.62 -2.41
N ILE A 116 21.04 -0.28 -2.46
CA ILE A 116 20.30 0.39 -3.53
C ILE A 116 20.98 0.19 -4.88
N PHE A 117 22.29 0.41 -4.96
CA PHE A 117 23.05 0.30 -6.22
C PHE A 117 23.25 -1.15 -6.66
N GLU A 118 23.37 -2.11 -5.73
CA GLU A 118 23.44 -3.54 -6.05
C GLU A 118 22.09 -4.16 -6.47
N ALA A 119 20.99 -3.43 -6.25
CA ALA A 119 19.65 -3.91 -6.57
C ALA A 119 19.38 -3.97 -8.07
N ASP A 120 19.98 -3.11 -8.89
CA ASP A 120 19.81 -3.18 -10.33
C ASP A 120 20.94 -3.95 -11.03
N ALA A 121 21.12 -3.76 -12.33
CA ALA A 121 22.10 -4.49 -13.14
C ALA A 121 22.92 -3.54 -14.03
N LEU A 122 22.75 -2.23 -13.85
CA LEU A 122 23.41 -1.20 -14.62
C LEU A 122 24.85 -1.06 -14.12
N LYS A 123 25.77 -0.96 -15.08
CA LYS A 123 27.16 -0.60 -14.83
C LYS A 123 27.44 0.69 -15.59
N GLY A 124 28.04 1.65 -14.90
CA GLY A 124 28.60 2.87 -15.49
C GLY A 124 29.75 2.55 -16.46
N GLU A 125 30.22 3.57 -17.15
CA GLU A 125 31.30 3.45 -18.14
C GLU A 125 32.62 2.96 -17.52
N ASP A 126 32.84 3.27 -16.24
CA ASP A 126 33.97 2.80 -15.43
C ASP A 126 33.77 1.38 -14.88
N GLY A 127 32.64 0.73 -15.19
CA GLY A 127 32.28 -0.59 -14.70
C GLY A 127 31.71 -0.59 -13.27
N ALA A 128 31.62 0.57 -12.60
CA ALA A 128 31.00 0.70 -11.29
C ALA A 128 29.47 0.54 -11.41
N THR A 129 28.81 0.10 -10.34
CA THR A 129 27.34 -0.04 -10.30
C THR A 129 26.66 1.18 -9.70
N ASP A 130 27.33 2.33 -9.67
CA ASP A 130 26.82 3.61 -9.18
C ASP A 130 27.16 4.77 -10.13
N GLY A 131 26.83 6.01 -9.78
CA GLY A 131 27.08 7.21 -10.60
C GLY A 131 25.92 7.66 -11.48
N TYR A 132 24.70 7.16 -11.24
CA TYR A 132 23.48 7.52 -11.97
C TYR A 132 22.31 7.81 -11.03
N ALA A 133 21.27 8.48 -11.53
CA ALA A 133 20.06 8.74 -10.78
C ALA A 133 19.41 7.43 -10.30
N TRP A 134 19.30 7.25 -8.99
CA TRP A 134 19.01 5.95 -8.38
C TRP A 134 17.59 5.81 -7.79
N CYS A 135 16.68 6.75 -8.05
CA CYS A 135 15.29 6.67 -7.56
C CYS A 135 14.59 5.36 -7.93
N ALA A 136 14.77 4.86 -9.17
CA ALA A 136 14.18 3.58 -9.58
C ALA A 136 14.96 2.35 -9.10
N ALA A 137 16.28 2.48 -8.86
CA ALA A 137 17.06 1.44 -8.20
C ALA A 137 16.57 1.23 -6.76
N PHE A 138 16.30 2.33 -6.05
CA PHE A 138 15.69 2.30 -4.72
C PHE A 138 14.31 1.64 -4.70
N VAL A 139 13.41 2.00 -5.63
CA VAL A 139 12.11 1.32 -5.75
C VAL A 139 12.29 -0.15 -6.12
N SER A 140 13.26 -0.48 -6.98
CA SER A 140 13.57 -1.86 -7.34
C SER A 140 13.99 -2.69 -6.13
N LEU A 141 14.88 -2.15 -5.29
CA LEU A 141 15.29 -2.77 -4.03
C LEU A 141 14.09 -3.03 -3.10
N CYS A 142 13.23 -2.03 -2.93
CA CYS A 142 12.06 -2.16 -2.06
C CYS A 142 11.16 -3.30 -2.53
N VAL A 143 10.91 -3.40 -3.84
CA VAL A 143 10.10 -4.47 -4.42
C VAL A 143 10.78 -5.84 -4.27
N GLN A 144 12.11 -5.92 -4.46
CA GLN A 144 12.87 -7.16 -4.21
C GLN A 144 12.69 -7.66 -2.77
N LYS A 145 12.83 -6.77 -1.79
CA LYS A 145 12.66 -7.12 -0.37
C LYS A 145 11.23 -7.53 -0.03
N LEU A 146 10.23 -6.87 -0.61
CA LEU A 146 8.83 -7.28 -0.45
C LEU A 146 8.60 -8.69 -1.01
N ILE A 147 9.09 -8.99 -2.22
CA ILE A 147 8.94 -10.31 -2.83
C ILE A 147 9.64 -11.39 -2.01
N ALA A 148 10.84 -11.10 -1.49
CA ALA A 148 11.60 -12.02 -0.65
C ALA A 148 10.88 -12.38 0.66
N THR A 149 10.02 -11.50 1.16
CA THR A 149 9.34 -11.66 2.47
C THR A 149 7.86 -12.03 2.36
N SER A 150 7.30 -12.05 1.15
CA SER A 150 5.86 -12.25 0.94
C SER A 150 5.56 -13.33 -0.09
N LEU A 151 4.94 -14.42 0.37
CA LEU A 151 4.49 -15.51 -0.48
C LEU A 151 3.41 -15.08 -1.50
N ILE A 152 2.74 -13.95 -1.26
CA ILE A 152 1.72 -13.40 -2.17
C ILE A 152 2.37 -12.97 -3.49
N PHE A 153 3.57 -12.38 -3.42
CA PHE A 153 4.27 -11.85 -4.59
C PHE A 153 5.31 -12.82 -5.16
N ARG A 154 5.35 -14.08 -4.72
CA ARG A 154 6.35 -15.07 -5.16
C ARG A 154 6.40 -15.31 -6.67
N GLN A 155 5.31 -15.00 -7.38
CA GLN A 155 5.21 -15.16 -8.84
C GLN A 155 5.70 -13.91 -9.59
N VAL A 156 5.88 -12.78 -8.91
CA VAL A 156 6.41 -11.55 -9.49
C VAL A 156 7.92 -11.70 -9.63
N LYS A 157 8.44 -11.54 -10.84
CA LYS A 157 9.89 -11.47 -11.05
C LYS A 157 10.39 -10.12 -10.55
N ALA A 158 11.26 -10.14 -9.55
CA ALA A 158 11.74 -8.93 -8.92
C ALA A 158 12.46 -7.99 -9.92
N PRO A 159 12.23 -6.67 -9.85
CA PRO A 159 12.83 -5.70 -10.76
C PRO A 159 14.32 -5.52 -10.45
N ARG A 160 15.12 -5.36 -11.50
CA ARG A 160 16.53 -4.91 -11.43
C ARG A 160 16.72 -3.73 -12.39
N VAL A 161 16.00 -2.63 -12.15
CA VAL A 161 15.86 -1.53 -13.12
C VAL A 161 16.14 -0.18 -12.48
N ALA A 162 17.15 0.53 -13.00
CA ALA A 162 17.50 1.90 -12.60
C ALA A 162 16.77 3.01 -13.40
N SER A 163 16.08 2.65 -14.50
CA SER A 163 15.36 3.62 -15.34
C SER A 163 13.88 3.66 -15.00
N VAL A 164 13.37 4.85 -14.62
CA VAL A 164 11.93 5.10 -14.39
C VAL A 164 11.09 4.67 -15.59
N THR A 165 11.52 5.05 -16.80
CA THR A 165 10.83 4.68 -18.04
C THR A 165 10.81 3.17 -18.21
N MET A 166 11.94 2.47 -18.02
CA MET A 166 11.97 1.01 -18.17
C MET A 166 11.20 0.26 -17.10
N PHE A 167 11.15 0.80 -15.88
CA PHE A 167 10.32 0.28 -14.81
C PHE A 167 8.86 0.30 -15.24
N ARG A 168 8.39 1.46 -15.73
CA ARG A 168 6.99 1.67 -16.14
C ARG A 168 6.60 0.96 -17.43
N THR A 169 7.44 1.01 -18.47
CA THR A 169 7.04 0.57 -19.83
C THR A 169 7.45 -0.85 -20.18
N ARG A 170 8.39 -1.45 -19.42
CA ARG A 170 8.82 -2.84 -19.65
C ARG A 170 8.56 -3.73 -18.45
N TRP A 171 9.17 -3.42 -17.29
CA TRP A 171 9.10 -4.33 -16.16
C TRP A 171 7.67 -4.49 -15.62
N ALA A 172 6.98 -3.40 -15.29
CA ALA A 172 5.64 -3.45 -14.70
C ALA A 172 4.60 -4.15 -15.61
N PRO A 173 4.51 -3.85 -16.93
CA PRO A 173 3.64 -4.58 -17.84
C PRO A 173 4.02 -6.06 -17.96
N ALA A 174 5.31 -6.40 -18.02
CA ALA A 174 5.76 -7.79 -18.11
C ALA A 174 5.39 -8.61 -16.87
N GLN A 175 5.25 -7.96 -15.70
CA GLN A 175 4.75 -8.60 -14.49
C GLN A 175 3.23 -8.56 -14.38
N SER A 176 2.50 -8.02 -15.36
CA SER A 176 1.05 -7.81 -15.28
C SER A 176 0.63 -6.94 -14.09
N CYS A 177 1.45 -5.94 -13.71
CA CYS A 177 1.06 -4.94 -12.72
C CYS A 177 -0.17 -4.17 -13.21
N LEU A 178 -1.04 -3.79 -12.29
CA LEU A 178 -2.08 -2.81 -12.56
C LEU A 178 -1.43 -1.42 -12.66
N ILE A 179 -1.70 -0.69 -13.74
CA ILE A 179 -1.21 0.67 -13.97
C ILE A 179 -2.43 1.56 -14.21
N PHE A 180 -2.56 2.65 -13.45
CA PHE A 180 -3.70 3.55 -13.54
C PHE A 180 -3.28 5.00 -13.29
N GLU A 181 -4.08 5.93 -13.81
CA GLU A 181 -3.80 7.37 -13.75
C GLU A 181 -4.45 8.03 -12.53
N PRO A 182 -3.97 9.21 -12.10
CA PRO A 182 -4.67 10.02 -11.12
C PRO A 182 -6.10 10.33 -11.59
N GLY A 183 -7.08 10.10 -10.72
CA GLY A 183 -8.50 10.32 -11.05
C GLY A 183 -9.15 9.20 -11.86
N ASP A 184 -8.47 8.05 -12.03
CA ASP A 184 -9.07 6.85 -12.62
C ASP A 184 -10.41 6.52 -11.91
N PRO A 185 -11.50 6.29 -12.67
CA PRO A 185 -12.83 6.11 -12.10
C PRO A 185 -13.02 4.78 -11.37
N LYS A 186 -12.10 3.82 -11.57
CA LYS A 186 -12.13 2.46 -11.01
C LYS A 186 -11.09 2.28 -9.92
N PHE A 187 -9.95 2.94 -10.03
CA PHE A 187 -8.81 2.72 -9.15
C PHE A 187 -8.38 4.00 -8.44
N SER A 188 -8.22 3.91 -7.13
CA SER A 188 -7.59 4.95 -6.31
C SER A 188 -6.25 4.47 -5.77
N PRO A 189 -5.27 5.36 -5.59
CA PRO A 189 -4.00 5.01 -4.97
C PRO A 189 -4.19 4.66 -3.49
N HIS A 190 -3.28 3.86 -2.95
CA HIS A 190 -3.16 3.58 -1.52
C HIS A 190 -1.71 3.30 -1.13
N LYS A 191 -1.49 3.13 0.18
CA LYS A 191 -0.16 2.83 0.72
C LYS A 191 0.44 1.62 0.01
N GLY A 192 1.74 1.72 -0.28
CA GLY A 192 2.51 0.71 -0.97
C GLY A 192 2.41 0.77 -2.49
N ASP A 193 1.46 1.49 -3.09
CA ASP A 193 1.50 1.72 -4.53
C ASP A 193 2.78 2.43 -4.93
N ILE A 194 3.31 2.06 -6.08
CA ILE A 194 4.46 2.74 -6.67
C ILE A 194 3.91 3.93 -7.46
N VAL A 195 4.49 5.11 -7.27
CA VAL A 195 4.07 6.33 -7.95
C VAL A 195 5.15 6.76 -8.94
N VAL A 196 4.75 7.03 -10.19
CA VAL A 196 5.61 7.58 -11.23
C VAL A 196 5.18 9.01 -11.50
N PHE A 197 6.13 9.94 -11.48
CA PHE A 197 5.88 11.36 -11.69
C PHE A 197 6.13 11.79 -13.15
N THR A 198 5.48 12.88 -13.57
CA THR A 198 5.60 13.45 -14.92
C THR A 198 7.01 13.94 -15.26
N PHE A 199 7.83 14.16 -14.24
CA PHE A 199 9.19 14.66 -14.36
C PHE A 199 10.26 13.55 -14.28
N SER A 200 9.93 12.33 -14.71
CA SER A 200 10.85 11.18 -14.75
C SER A 200 11.44 10.83 -13.37
N HIS A 201 10.57 10.72 -12.37
CA HIS A 201 10.90 10.32 -11.01
C HIS A 201 9.93 9.24 -10.54
N ILE A 202 10.33 8.44 -9.54
CA ILE A 202 9.52 7.34 -9.01
C ILE A 202 9.69 7.25 -7.50
N GLY A 203 8.63 6.87 -6.80
CA GLY A 203 8.62 6.67 -5.36
C GLY A 203 7.57 5.66 -4.94
N ILE A 204 7.34 5.57 -3.63
CA ILE A 204 6.34 4.68 -3.04
C ILE A 204 5.37 5.51 -2.22
N VAL A 205 4.07 5.30 -2.41
CA VAL A 205 3.01 5.98 -1.66
C VAL A 205 3.04 5.50 -0.21
N GLU A 206 3.27 6.41 0.72
CA GLU A 206 3.20 6.15 2.17
C GLU A 206 1.79 6.38 2.70
N SER A 207 1.08 7.41 2.19
CA SER A 207 -0.33 7.63 2.51
C SER A 207 -1.03 8.49 1.45
N VAL A 208 -2.36 8.41 1.41
CA VAL A 208 -3.21 9.28 0.59
C VAL A 208 -3.98 10.18 1.55
N THR A 209 -3.66 11.47 1.55
CA THR A 209 -4.26 12.44 2.50
C THR A 209 -5.52 13.07 1.93
N SER A 210 -5.61 13.22 0.61
CA SER A 210 -6.83 13.60 -0.11
C SER A 210 -6.78 13.12 -1.56
N ALA A 211 -7.85 13.37 -2.34
CA ALA A 211 -7.84 13.10 -3.78
C ALA A 211 -6.77 13.90 -4.56
N GLN A 212 -6.34 15.04 -4.01
CA GLN A 212 -5.32 15.90 -4.63
C GLN A 212 -3.93 15.78 -4.00
N GLN A 213 -3.78 15.05 -2.88
CA GLN A 213 -2.53 15.04 -2.11
C GLN A 213 -2.17 13.64 -1.62
N ILE A 214 -0.88 13.30 -1.77
CA ILE A 214 -0.30 12.04 -1.31
C ILE A 214 1.01 12.31 -0.55
N GLU A 215 1.30 11.47 0.44
CA GLU A 215 2.62 11.38 1.04
C GLU A 215 3.36 10.19 0.43
N THR A 216 4.65 10.39 0.15
CA THR A 216 5.49 9.44 -0.56
C THR A 216 6.84 9.31 0.10
N ILE A 217 7.49 8.15 -0.10
CA ILE A 217 8.89 7.93 0.22
C ILE A 217 9.64 7.80 -1.10
N GLU A 218 10.63 8.66 -1.28
CA GLU A 218 11.36 8.84 -2.53
C GLU A 218 12.86 8.74 -2.27
N GLY A 219 13.59 8.04 -3.15
CA GLY A 219 15.05 8.04 -3.21
C GLY A 219 15.56 9.04 -4.25
N ASN A 220 16.83 9.44 -4.16
CA ASN A 220 17.44 10.48 -4.99
C ASN A 220 16.58 11.76 -5.00
N THR A 221 16.26 12.26 -3.80
CA THR A 221 15.44 13.47 -3.62
C THR A 221 16.08 14.41 -2.61
N ASN A 222 15.58 15.64 -2.53
CA ASN A 222 16.05 16.67 -1.61
C ASN A 222 14.88 17.45 -1.01
N GLU A 223 15.19 18.33 -0.04
CA GLU A 223 14.17 19.18 0.60
C GLU A 223 13.48 20.10 -0.43
N GLN A 224 14.22 20.60 -1.42
CA GLN A 224 13.76 21.60 -2.39
C GLN A 224 12.90 21.05 -3.55
N GLY A 225 12.54 19.77 -3.57
CA GLY A 225 11.58 19.23 -4.56
C GLY A 225 12.10 19.17 -6.01
N SER A 226 13.41 19.39 -6.20
CA SER A 226 14.12 19.21 -7.47
C SER A 226 14.32 17.72 -7.82
N ARG A 227 14.61 17.45 -9.10
CA ARG A 227 14.89 16.11 -9.66
C ARG A 227 16.18 15.47 -9.15
N GLU A 228 17.19 16.29 -8.84
CA GLU A 228 18.53 15.84 -8.48
C GLU A 228 18.68 15.97 -6.96
N GLY A 229 18.60 14.86 -6.25
CA GLY A 229 18.68 14.86 -4.81
C GLY A 229 19.53 13.72 -4.29
N THR A 230 20.08 13.89 -3.10
CA THR A 230 21.11 12.99 -2.60
C THR A 230 20.58 11.97 -1.60
N THR A 231 19.31 12.04 -1.18
CA THR A 231 18.83 11.33 0.01
C THR A 231 17.47 10.67 -0.20
N CYS A 232 17.20 9.58 0.53
CA CYS A 232 15.86 9.03 0.70
C CYS A 232 15.03 9.84 1.71
N ARG A 233 13.87 10.38 1.31
CA ARG A 233 13.04 11.25 2.18
C ARG A 233 11.55 11.04 1.97
N ARG A 234 10.77 11.51 2.96
CA ARG A 234 9.33 11.72 2.81
C ARG A 234 9.04 12.99 2.03
N LYS A 235 8.04 12.95 1.15
CA LYS A 235 7.57 14.08 0.37
C LYS A 235 6.05 14.11 0.31
N SER A 236 5.50 15.29 0.58
CA SER A 236 4.12 15.63 0.25
C SER A 236 4.04 16.05 -1.21
N ARG A 237 3.18 15.42 -2.00
CA ARG A 237 3.09 15.61 -3.44
C ARG A 237 1.64 15.81 -3.87
N SER A 238 1.43 16.83 -4.72
CA SER A 238 0.18 16.99 -5.46
C SER A 238 0.01 15.86 -6.47
N THR A 239 -1.20 15.31 -6.59
CA THR A 239 -1.51 14.28 -7.60
C THR A 239 -1.42 14.81 -9.03
N THR A 240 -1.42 16.13 -9.23
CA THR A 240 -1.18 16.75 -10.56
C THR A 240 0.24 16.52 -11.10
N LEU A 241 1.19 16.18 -10.23
CA LEU A 241 2.57 15.83 -10.63
C LEU A 241 2.72 14.35 -10.98
N VAL A 242 1.69 13.54 -10.70
CA VAL A 242 1.72 12.10 -10.91
C VAL A 242 1.38 11.78 -12.36
N HIS A 243 2.23 10.98 -12.98
CA HIS A 243 1.97 10.41 -14.30
C HIS A 243 1.09 9.16 -14.18
N CYS A 244 1.44 8.23 -13.27
CA CYS A 244 0.62 7.06 -12.99
C CYS A 244 0.99 6.42 -11.65
N PHE A 245 0.12 5.54 -11.19
CA PHE A 245 0.36 4.60 -10.11
C PHE A 245 0.55 3.19 -10.68
N ILE A 246 1.37 2.39 -10.00
CA ILE A 246 1.66 1.00 -10.35
C ILE A 246 1.43 0.14 -9.10
N ARG A 247 0.58 -0.88 -9.26
CA ARG A 247 0.24 -1.86 -8.23
C ARG A 247 0.66 -3.25 -8.68
N LEU A 248 1.41 -3.95 -7.83
CA LEU A 248 1.90 -5.29 -8.07
C LEU A 248 0.71 -6.25 -8.23
N PRO A 249 0.80 -7.23 -9.13
CA PRO A 249 -0.23 -8.25 -9.25
C PRO A 249 -0.25 -9.10 -7.97
N VAL A 250 -1.44 -9.55 -7.62
CA VAL A 250 -1.64 -10.54 -6.55
C VAL A 250 -2.46 -11.69 -7.12
N PRO A 251 -2.41 -12.90 -6.53
CA PRO A 251 -3.30 -13.98 -6.94
C PRO A 251 -4.76 -13.52 -6.81
N GLU A 252 -5.64 -14.00 -7.68
CA GLU A 252 -7.04 -13.55 -7.74
C GLU A 252 -7.72 -13.58 -6.36
N ALA A 253 -7.43 -14.57 -5.51
CA ALA A 253 -7.93 -14.65 -4.14
C ALA A 253 -7.70 -13.36 -3.31
N TYR A 254 -6.67 -12.58 -3.62
CA TYR A 254 -6.25 -11.35 -2.96
C TYR A 254 -6.43 -10.10 -3.82
N ASP A 255 -6.86 -10.23 -5.08
CA ASP A 255 -7.00 -9.13 -6.04
C ASP A 255 -8.38 -8.48 -5.92
N ASP A 256 -8.53 -7.70 -4.85
CA ASP A 256 -9.77 -6.97 -4.62
C ASP A 256 -10.02 -5.96 -5.76
N ASP A 257 -9.00 -5.28 -6.30
CA ASP A 257 -9.19 -4.27 -7.34
C ASP A 257 -9.69 -4.83 -8.68
N ARG A 258 -9.22 -6.00 -9.14
CA ARG A 258 -9.70 -6.59 -10.40
C ARG A 258 -11.05 -7.27 -10.28
N LYS A 259 -11.35 -7.91 -9.14
CA LYS A 259 -12.72 -8.37 -8.82
C LYS A 259 -13.71 -7.20 -8.85
N MET A 260 -13.22 -5.99 -8.61
CA MET A 260 -14.02 -4.77 -8.59
C MET A 260 -14.30 -4.19 -10.00
N CYS A 261 -13.67 -4.69 -11.07
CA CYS A 261 -13.86 -4.21 -12.44
C CYS A 261 -14.94 -4.96 -13.26
N MET A 262 -15.41 -6.12 -12.79
CA MET A 262 -16.31 -7.01 -13.54
C MET A 262 -17.80 -6.85 -13.20
N VAL A 263 -18.23 -5.71 -12.63
CA VAL A 263 -19.65 -5.49 -12.26
C VAL A 263 -20.19 -4.23 -12.97
N PRO A 264 -21.26 -4.32 -13.80
CA PRO A 264 -21.69 -3.23 -14.71
C PRO A 264 -22.36 -2.03 -14.03
N GLU A 265 -22.93 -2.22 -12.84
CA GLU A 265 -23.53 -1.16 -12.03
C GLU A 265 -22.80 -1.11 -10.70
N ARG A 266 -22.27 0.04 -10.30
CA ARG A 266 -21.51 0.21 -9.05
C ARG A 266 -22.44 -0.06 -7.86
N PRO A 267 -22.27 -1.18 -7.14
CA PRO A 267 -22.78 -1.26 -5.80
C PRO A 267 -21.86 -0.39 -4.94
N SER A 268 -22.38 0.35 -3.96
CA SER A 268 -21.53 1.11 -3.02
C SER A 268 -20.42 0.20 -2.41
N GLU A 269 -19.27 0.72 -1.95
CA GLU A 269 -18.27 -0.12 -1.26
C GLU A 269 -18.90 -0.95 -0.11
N THR A 270 -19.95 -0.39 0.49
CA THR A 270 -20.86 -1.05 1.44
C THR A 270 -21.64 -2.24 0.88
N GLU A 271 -22.13 -2.18 -0.35
CA GLU A 271 -22.76 -3.32 -1.03
C GLU A 271 -21.76 -4.43 -1.35
N ARG A 272 -20.52 -4.07 -1.65
CA ARG A 272 -19.52 -5.02 -2.16
C ARG A 272 -18.81 -5.78 -1.05
N TYR A 273 -18.46 -5.09 0.03
CA TYR A 273 -17.87 -5.71 1.22
C TYR A 273 -18.93 -6.31 2.17
N PHE A 274 -20.17 -5.77 2.15
CA PHE A 274 -21.20 -6.14 3.13
C PHE A 274 -22.56 -6.59 2.56
N GLY A 275 -22.78 -6.57 1.25
CA GLY A 275 -24.08 -6.93 0.67
C GLY A 275 -25.23 -6.03 1.17
N ILE A 276 -24.94 -4.76 1.46
CA ILE A 276 -25.89 -3.74 1.93
C ILE A 276 -26.09 -2.70 0.83
N ARG A 277 -27.23 -2.70 0.14
CA ARG A 277 -27.66 -1.58 -0.72
C ARG A 277 -27.57 -0.28 0.09
N GLY A 278 -26.83 0.70 -0.44
CA GLY A 278 -26.85 2.06 0.11
C GLY A 278 -28.28 2.60 0.10
N PRO A 279 -28.60 3.61 0.92
CA PRO A 279 -29.84 4.37 0.73
C PRO A 279 -29.89 4.96 -0.69
#